data_AF-A0A4Q0Y050-F1
#
_entry.id   AF-A0A4Q0Y050-F1
#
_cell.length_a   1.000
_cell.length_b   1.000
_cell.length_c   1.000
_cell.angle_alpha   90.00
_cell.angle_beta   90.00
_cell.angle_gamma   90.00
#
_symmetry.space_group_name_H-M   'P 1'
#
loop_
_entity.id
_entity.type
_entity.pdbx_description
1 polymer ?
#
loop_
_entity_poly.entity_id
_entity_poly.type
_entity_poly.pdbx_seq_one_letter_code
_entity_poly.pdbx_strand_id
1 'polypeptide(L)'
;MAENIYNRYKEFFKKENDLIKDRISWLLTTQAILFATFEYVDDDIKLQAVILSIGLVSSFSFFLCISAAIILYFIAYSNVPQAYRNIDYPETNNKKTILILGHIGPFLTTLALVIGWVYLIK
;
A
#
# COMPACT_ATOMS: atom_id res chain seq x y z
N MET A 1 -2.08 30.39 13.57
CA MET A 1 -3.14 29.34 13.56
C MET A 1 -3.05 28.47 12.30
N ALA A 2 -2.97 29.07 11.11
CA ALA A 2 -2.78 28.33 9.85
C ALA A 2 -1.49 27.47 9.80
N GLU A 3 -0.38 27.97 10.35
CA GLU A 3 0.90 27.27 10.38
C GLU A 3 0.89 26.00 11.25
N ASN A 4 0.20 26.02 12.39
CA ASN A 4 0.01 24.82 13.23
C ASN A 4 -0.85 23.76 12.55
N ILE A 5 -1.88 24.18 11.80
CA ILE A 5 -2.72 23.28 11.01
C ILE A 5 -1.88 22.64 9.90
N TYR A 6 -1.08 23.45 9.19
CA TYR A 6 -0.18 22.99 8.13
C TYR A 6 0.86 21.97 8.63
N ASN A 7 1.55 22.26 9.74
CA ASN A 7 2.56 21.35 10.30
C ASN A 7 1.94 20.00 10.72
N ARG A 8 0.74 20.03 11.30
CA ARG A 8 0.01 18.81 11.69
C ARG A 8 -0.38 17.94 10.48
N TYR A 9 -0.79 18.56 9.38
CA TYR A 9 -1.05 17.83 8.13
C TYR A 9 0.23 17.27 7.51
N LYS A 10 1.33 18.04 7.51
CA LYS A 10 2.63 17.62 6.99
C LYS A 10 3.16 16.39 7.74
N GLU A 11 3.04 16.36 9.07
CA GLU A 11 3.42 15.21 9.90
C GLU A 11 2.52 14.00 9.63
N PHE A 12 1.20 14.21 9.52
CA PHE A 12 0.27 13.14 9.18
C PHE A 12 0.62 12.47 7.84
N PHE A 13 0.86 13.25 6.80
CA PHE A 13 1.22 12.70 5.48
C PHE A 13 2.57 12.02 5.47
N LYS A 14 3.55 12.54 6.21
CA LYS A 14 4.85 11.88 6.36
C LYS A 14 4.68 10.51 7.01
N LYS A 15 3.92 10.44 8.11
CA LYS A 15 3.63 9.20 8.83
C LYS A 15 2.91 8.19 7.93
N GLU A 16 1.88 8.59 7.20
CA GLU A 16 1.16 7.69 6.27
C GLU A 16 2.07 7.17 5.16
N ASN A 17 2.92 8.02 4.59
CA ASN A 17 3.87 7.62 3.55
C ASN A 17 4.91 6.63 4.07
N ASP A 18 5.45 6.84 5.27
CA ASP A 18 6.40 5.92 5.91
C ASP A 18 5.73 4.58 6.23
N LEU A 19 4.48 4.60 6.74
CA LEU A 19 3.69 3.38 6.97
C LEU A 19 3.43 2.59 5.68
N ILE A 20 3.15 3.26 4.57
CA ILE A 20 2.94 2.61 3.28
C ILE A 20 4.23 1.96 2.79
N LYS A 21 5.37 2.65 2.88
CA LYS A 21 6.67 2.08 2.51
C LYS A 21 7.03 0.85 3.32
N ASP A 22 6.86 0.91 4.65
CA ASP A 22 7.13 -0.23 5.53
C ASP A 22 6.24 -1.42 5.16
N ARG A 23 4.93 -1.19 4.97
CA ARG A 23 3.98 -2.23 4.53
C ARG A 23 4.39 -2.87 3.21
N ILE A 24 4.84 -2.08 2.22
CA ILE A 24 5.33 -2.61 0.94
C ILE A 24 6.58 -3.45 1.13
N SER A 25 7.54 -2.97 1.93
CA SER A 25 8.79 -3.70 2.16
C SER A 25 8.51 -5.06 2.80
N TRP A 26 7.62 -5.09 3.80
CA TRP A 26 7.17 -6.32 4.44
C TRP A 26 6.41 -7.25 3.49
N LEU A 27 5.52 -6.70 2.65
CA LEU A 27 4.83 -7.46 1.61
C LEU A 27 5.85 -8.11 0.66
N LEU A 28 6.74 -7.32 0.05
CA LEU A 28 7.71 -7.81 -0.93
C LEU A 28 8.63 -8.88 -0.33
N THR A 29 9.09 -8.67 0.91
CA THR A 29 9.92 -9.65 1.63
C THR A 29 9.15 -10.95 1.87
N THR A 30 7.90 -10.85 2.35
CA THR A 30 7.06 -12.02 2.63
C THR A 30 6.76 -12.80 1.35
N GLN A 31 6.43 -12.11 0.25
CA GLN A 31 6.16 -12.75 -1.03
C GLN A 31 7.41 -13.40 -1.61
N ALA A 32 8.58 -12.76 -1.51
CA ALA A 32 9.84 -13.35 -1.94
C ALA A 32 10.14 -14.66 -1.19
N ILE A 33 9.92 -14.67 0.14
CA ILE A 33 10.07 -15.88 0.95
C ILE A 33 9.07 -16.96 0.52
N LEU A 34 7.81 -16.61 0.27
CA LEU A 34 6.78 -17.57 -0.16
C LEU A 34 7.08 -18.15 -1.54
N PHE A 35 7.52 -17.35 -2.51
CA PHE A 35 7.94 -17.84 -3.82
C PHE A 35 9.17 -18.75 -3.74
N ALA A 36 10.18 -18.37 -2.95
CA ALA A 36 11.34 -19.22 -2.73
C ALA A 36 10.92 -20.55 -2.08
N THR A 37 10.07 -20.51 -1.06
CA THR A 37 9.58 -21.71 -0.38
C THR A 37 8.74 -22.58 -1.33
N PHE A 38 7.96 -21.97 -2.22
CA PHE A 38 7.16 -22.70 -3.22
C PHE A 38 8.05 -23.55 -4.14
N GLU A 39 9.18 -23.01 -4.61
CA GLU A 39 10.15 -23.73 -5.45
C GLU A 39 10.80 -24.92 -4.72
N TYR A 40 11.07 -24.80 -3.42
CA TYR A 40 11.68 -25.88 -2.62
C TYR A 40 10.72 -27.01 -2.23
N VAL A 41 9.42 -26.86 -2.47
CA VAL A 41 8.38 -27.78 -2.01
C VAL A 41 7.80 -28.58 -3.19
N ASP A 42 8.60 -28.79 -4.24
CA ASP A 42 8.14 -29.35 -5.52
C ASP A 42 7.46 -30.74 -5.41
N ASP A 43 7.83 -31.53 -4.40
CA ASP A 43 7.34 -32.90 -4.21
C ASP A 43 6.10 -33.05 -3.30
N ASP A 44 5.66 -31.99 -2.58
CA ASP A 44 4.51 -32.06 -1.66
C ASP A 44 3.36 -31.14 -2.10
N ILE A 45 2.41 -31.73 -2.83
CA ILE A 45 1.19 -31.06 -3.33
C ILE A 45 0.40 -30.37 -2.21
N LYS A 46 0.34 -30.95 -1.00
CA LYS A 46 -0.42 -30.35 0.11
C LYS A 46 0.29 -29.10 0.61
N LEU A 47 1.61 -29.16 0.77
CA LEU A 47 2.39 -28.03 1.24
C LEU A 47 2.46 -26.92 0.18
N GLN A 48 2.53 -27.25 -1.11
CA GLN A 48 2.37 -26.28 -2.21
C GLN A 48 1.02 -25.56 -2.15
N ALA A 49 -0.09 -26.29 -1.99
CA ALA A 49 -1.42 -25.70 -1.89
C ALA A 49 -1.54 -24.75 -0.69
N VAL A 50 -0.89 -25.07 0.44
CA VAL A 50 -0.82 -24.19 1.61
C VAL A 50 -0.04 -22.92 1.30
N ILE A 51 1.13 -23.04 0.66
CA ILE A 51 1.98 -21.88 0.30
C ILE A 51 1.23 -20.96 -0.69
N LEU A 52 0.60 -21.52 -1.73
CA LEU A 52 -0.23 -20.78 -2.68
C LEU A 52 -1.37 -20.03 -1.96
N SER A 53 -2.05 -20.70 -1.04
CA SER A 53 -3.15 -20.12 -0.26
C SER A 53 -2.66 -18.97 0.63
N ILE A 54 -1.53 -19.16 1.33
CA ILE A 54 -0.93 -18.11 2.17
C ILE A 54 -0.49 -16.92 1.31
N GLY A 55 0.13 -17.16 0.16
CA GLY A 55 0.54 -16.13 -0.80
C GLY A 55 -0.63 -15.30 -1.32
N LEU A 56 -1.72 -15.96 -1.70
CA LEU A 56 -2.93 -15.30 -2.18
C LEU A 56 -3.64 -14.50 -1.08
N VAL A 57 -3.86 -15.10 0.10
CA VAL A 57 -4.54 -14.44 1.22
C VAL A 57 -3.74 -13.25 1.74
N SER A 58 -2.42 -13.38 1.86
CA SER A 58 -1.56 -12.28 2.29
C SER A 58 -1.55 -11.14 1.28
N SER A 59 -1.38 -11.44 -0.02
CA SER A 59 -1.42 -10.43 -1.10
C SER A 59 -2.76 -9.69 -1.13
N PHE A 60 -3.87 -10.41 -0.98
CA PHE A 60 -5.21 -9.80 -0.93
C PHE A 60 -5.43 -8.95 0.33
N SER A 61 -4.95 -9.38 1.49
CA SER A 61 -5.03 -8.61 2.73
C SER A 61 -4.25 -7.29 2.63
N PHE A 62 -3.05 -7.33 2.05
CA PHE A 62 -2.26 -6.12 1.79
C PHE A 62 -2.95 -5.19 0.78
N PHE A 63 -3.58 -5.75 -0.25
CA PHE A 63 -4.38 -4.97 -1.20
C PHE A 63 -5.52 -4.20 -0.50
N LEU A 64 -6.25 -4.87 0.41
CA LEU A 64 -7.29 -4.23 1.21
C LEU A 64 -6.73 -3.13 2.14
N CYS A 65 -5.58 -3.37 2.78
CA CYS A 65 -4.94 -2.37 3.63
C CYS A 65 -4.51 -1.12 2.84
N ILE A 66 -3.92 -1.29 1.67
CA ILE A 66 -3.54 -0.17 0.78
C ILE A 66 -4.80 0.56 0.31
N SER A 67 -5.84 -0.16 -0.10
CA SER A 67 -7.12 0.44 -0.52
C SER A 67 -7.76 1.25 0.61
N ALA A 68 -7.76 0.74 1.84
CA ALA A 68 -8.27 1.46 3.00
C ALA A 68 -7.48 2.74 3.30
N ALA A 69 -6.15 2.70 3.16
CA ALA A 69 -5.29 3.88 3.33
C ALA A 69 -5.60 4.95 2.26
N ILE A 70 -5.80 4.54 1.00
CA ILE A 70 -6.23 5.44 -0.09
C ILE A 70 -7.58 6.11 0.26
N ILE A 71 -8.57 5.34 0.72
CA ILE A 71 -9.88 5.88 1.07
C ILE A 71 -9.78 6.86 2.25
N LEU A 72 -9.03 6.50 3.29
CA LEU A 72 -8.79 7.38 4.44
C LEU A 72 -8.12 8.68 4.04
N TYR A 73 -7.19 8.64 3.08
CA TYR A 73 -6.58 9.84 2.50
C TYR A 73 -7.63 10.76 1.87
N PHE A 74 -8.53 10.22 1.04
CA PHE A 74 -9.58 11.02 0.41
C PHE A 74 -10.58 11.60 1.42
N ILE A 75 -10.92 10.85 2.47
CA ILE A 75 -11.79 11.33 3.56
C ILE A 75 -11.09 12.42 4.38
N ALA A 76 -9.81 12.25 4.72
CA ALA A 76 -9.04 13.26 5.44
C ALA A 76 -8.93 14.56 4.63
N TYR A 77 -8.76 14.44 3.30
CA TYR A 77 -8.73 15.57 2.38
C TYR A 77 -10.09 16.27 2.26
N SER A 78 -11.19 15.51 2.17
CA SER A 78 -12.54 16.08 2.06
C SER A 78 -12.97 16.83 3.33
N ASN A 79 -12.40 16.48 4.49
CA ASN A 79 -12.63 17.16 5.76
C ASN A 79 -11.76 18.42 5.97
N VAL A 80 -10.80 18.72 5.09
CA VAL A 80 -10.04 19.99 5.15
C VAL A 80 -10.98 21.14 4.76
N PRO A 81 -11.17 22.17 5.61
CA PRO A 81 -12.05 23.30 5.31
C PRO A 81 -11.62 24.00 4.01
N GLN A 82 -12.58 24.35 3.15
CA GLN A 82 -12.32 25.00 1.85
C GLN A 82 -11.44 26.25 1.95
N ALA A 83 -11.55 27.01 3.05
CA ALA A 83 -10.72 28.20 3.32
C ALA A 83 -9.20 27.91 3.35
N TYR A 84 -8.80 26.66 3.63
CA TYR A 84 -7.41 26.22 3.63
C TYR A 84 -7.01 25.46 2.36
N ARG A 85 -7.97 25.11 1.47
CA ARG A 85 -7.68 24.45 0.18
C ARG A 85 -7.15 25.42 -0.88
N ASN A 86 -7.50 26.70 -0.79
CA ASN A 86 -7.11 27.75 -1.73
C ASN A 86 -5.87 28.52 -1.30
N ILE A 87 -5.28 28.20 -0.15
CA ILE A 87 -3.95 28.72 0.18
C ILE A 87 -2.99 27.87 -0.65
N ASP A 88 -2.57 28.43 -1.78
CA ASP A 88 -1.69 27.79 -2.75
C ASP A 88 -0.29 27.67 -2.13
N TYR A 89 -0.11 26.64 -1.31
CA TYR A 89 1.18 26.22 -0.81
C TYR A 89 1.78 25.31 -1.90
N PRO A 90 2.74 25.79 -2.72
CA PRO A 90 3.31 25.03 -3.83
C PRO A 90 3.91 23.69 -3.36
N GLU A 91 4.34 23.60 -2.10
CA GLU A 91 4.80 22.34 -1.51
C GLU A 91 3.69 21.28 -1.36
N THR A 92 2.46 21.65 -1.04
CA THR A 92 1.37 20.69 -0.81
C THR A 92 0.81 20.13 -2.11
N ASN A 93 0.79 20.91 -3.20
CA ASN A 93 0.29 20.42 -4.49
C ASN A 93 1.28 19.42 -5.13
N ASN A 94 2.59 19.71 -5.05
CA ASN A 94 3.62 18.75 -5.46
C ASN A 94 3.63 17.51 -4.55
N LYS A 95 3.51 17.67 -3.23
CA LYS A 95 3.42 16.54 -2.29
C LYS A 95 2.14 15.71 -2.50
N LYS A 96 1.03 16.31 -2.94
CA LYS A 96 -0.24 15.62 -3.25
C LYS A 96 -0.07 14.66 -4.42
N THR A 97 0.50 15.12 -5.53
CA THR A 97 0.75 14.27 -6.70
C THR A 97 1.76 13.17 -6.38
N ILE A 98 2.83 13.50 -5.64
CA ILE A 98 3.80 12.51 -5.15
C ILE A 98 3.16 11.50 -4.21
N LEU A 99 2.21 11.92 -3.35
CA LEU A 99 1.50 10.99 -2.48
C LEU A 99 0.62 10.05 -3.30
N ILE A 100 -0.18 10.57 -4.23
CA ILE A 100 -1.05 9.76 -5.10
C ILE A 100 -0.21 8.77 -5.92
N LEU A 101 0.88 9.24 -6.53
CA LEU A 101 1.85 8.39 -7.24
C LEU A 101 2.48 7.35 -6.30
N GLY A 102 2.76 7.72 -5.05
CA GLY A 102 3.24 6.84 -4.00
C GLY A 102 2.25 5.76 -3.58
N HIS A 103 0.96 5.91 -3.87
CA HIS A 103 -0.06 4.89 -3.63
C HIS A 103 -0.28 3.97 -4.85
N ILE A 104 0.00 4.45 -6.07
CA ILE A 104 -0.15 3.69 -7.32
C ILE A 104 0.82 2.50 -7.36
N GLY A 105 2.10 2.72 -7.02
CA GLY A 105 3.11 1.65 -6.95
C GLY A 105 2.68 0.47 -6.06
N PRO A 106 2.46 0.67 -4.74
CA PRO A 106 1.98 -0.37 -3.83
C PRO A 106 0.73 -1.12 -4.31
N PHE A 107 -0.23 -0.39 -4.89
CA PHE A 107 -1.48 -0.95 -5.38
C PHE A 107 -1.24 -1.87 -6.59
N LEU A 108 -0.44 -1.44 -7.56
CA LEU A 108 -0.09 -2.25 -8.73
C LEU A 108 0.76 -3.46 -8.35
N THR A 109 1.69 -3.30 -7.40
CA THR A 109 2.52 -4.40 -6.89
C THR A 109 1.69 -5.47 -6.19
N THR A 110 0.77 -5.08 -5.29
CA THR A 110 -0.14 -6.05 -4.65
C THR A 110 -1.03 -6.75 -5.67
N LEU A 111 -1.57 -6.01 -6.63
CA LEU A 111 -2.40 -6.58 -7.68
C LEU A 111 -1.63 -7.60 -8.54
N ALA A 112 -0.40 -7.27 -8.96
CA ALA A 112 0.47 -8.17 -9.72
C ALA A 112 0.76 -9.47 -8.96
N LEU A 113 0.99 -9.38 -7.65
CA LEU A 113 1.21 -10.54 -6.79
C LEU A 113 -0.04 -11.43 -6.68
N VAL A 114 -1.23 -10.84 -6.49
CA VAL A 114 -2.50 -11.58 -6.49
C VAL A 114 -2.68 -12.33 -7.81
N ILE A 115 -2.45 -11.66 -8.95
CA ILE A 115 -2.55 -12.28 -10.28
C ILE A 115 -1.53 -13.40 -10.44
N GLY A 116 -0.29 -13.21 -9.95
CA GLY A 116 0.76 -14.21 -9.97
C GLY A 116 0.37 -15.49 -9.22
N TRP A 117 -0.15 -15.37 -8.00
CA TRP A 117 -0.63 -16.52 -7.23
C TRP A 117 -1.83 -17.20 -7.89
N VAL A 118 -2.79 -16.44 -8.44
CA VAL A 118 -3.92 -17.02 -9.17
C VAL A 118 -3.46 -17.81 -10.40
N TYR A 119 -2.42 -17.34 -11.09
CA TYR A 119 -1.85 -18.06 -12.23
C TYR A 119 -1.19 -19.38 -11.82
N LEU A 120 -0.50 -19.41 -10.67
CA LEU A 120 0.18 -20.59 -10.15
C LEU A 120 -0.75 -21.65 -9.53
N ILE A 121 -2.02 -21.32 -9.26
CA ILE A 121 -3.03 -22.27 -8.76
C ILE A 121 -3.55 -23.21 -9.87
N LYS A 122 -3.12 -23.03 -11.12
CA LYS A 122 -3.51 -23.85 -12.27
C LYS A 122 -3.02 -25.30 -12.22
#